data_AF-A0A2V7GQU4-F1
#
_entry.id   AF-A0A2V7GQU4-F1
#
_cell.length_a   1.000
_cell.length_b   1.000
_cell.length_c   1.000
_cell.angle_alpha   90.00
_cell.angle_beta   90.00
_cell.angle_gamma   90.00
#
_symmetry.space_group_name_H-M   'P 1'
#
loop_
_entity.id
_entity.type
_entity.pdbx_description
1 polymer ?
#
loop_
_entity_poly.entity_id
_entity_poly.type
_entity_poly.pdbx_seq_one_letter_code
_entity_poly.pdbx_strand_id
1 'polypeptide(L)'
;MSELVVVLSDAQLDALAERVAARLNGNGHAAEEPDALLTAREAAQKLGQKLRWIYGHRAQLPVVELPGRGLRFSERGIERLIKKRTTK
;
A
#
# COMPACT_ATOMS: atom_id res chain seq x y z
N MET A 1 -22.42 35.26 -13.71
CA MET A 1 -21.81 34.14 -12.96
C MET A 1 -21.72 34.58 -11.52
N SER A 2 -22.60 34.08 -10.66
CA SER A 2 -22.68 34.51 -9.26
C SER A 2 -21.58 33.80 -8.45
N GLU A 3 -20.74 34.58 -7.78
CA GLU A 3 -19.69 34.09 -6.90
C GLU A 3 -20.27 33.86 -5.50
N LEU A 4 -20.09 32.66 -4.95
CA LEU A 4 -20.51 32.31 -3.59
C LEU A 4 -19.31 32.47 -2.67
N VAL A 5 -19.25 33.60 -1.95
CA VAL A 5 -18.22 33.85 -0.94
C VAL A 5 -18.70 33.27 0.39
N VAL A 6 -18.01 32.23 0.88
CA VAL A 6 -18.27 31.63 2.19
C VAL A 6 -17.34 32.29 3.20
N VAL A 7 -17.91 33.05 4.13
CA VAL A 7 -17.17 33.59 5.28
C VAL A 7 -17.16 32.53 6.37
N LEU A 8 -15.97 32.02 6.71
CA LEU A 8 -15.76 31.09 7.80
C LEU A 8 -15.33 31.87 9.04
N SER A 9 -15.82 31.47 10.22
CA SER A 9 -15.28 31.96 11.49
C SER A 9 -13.94 31.29 11.82
N ASP A 10 -13.16 31.90 12.71
CA ASP A 10 -11.87 31.35 13.17
C ASP A 10 -12.04 29.92 13.72
N ALA A 11 -13.09 29.65 14.50
CA ALA A 11 -13.38 28.32 15.03
C ALA A 11 -13.65 27.28 13.92
N GLN A 12 -14.24 27.68 12.80
CA GLN A 12 -14.48 26.78 11.67
C GLN A 12 -13.18 26.51 10.88
N LEU A 13 -12.30 27.50 10.79
CA LEU A 13 -10.97 27.34 10.20
C LEU A 13 -10.12 26.37 11.04
N ASP A 14 -10.14 26.51 12.36
CA ASP A 14 -9.43 25.62 13.28
C ASP A 14 -9.93 24.17 13.16
N ALA A 15 -11.25 23.98 13.16
CA ALA A 15 -11.84 22.65 13.00
C ALA A 15 -11.50 22.00 11.65
N LEU A 16 -11.42 22.80 10.57
CA LEU A 16 -10.99 22.30 9.27
C LEU A 16 -9.49 21.92 9.29
N ALA A 17 -8.65 22.77 9.86
CA ALA A 17 -7.22 22.52 9.98
C ALA A 17 -6.94 21.24 10.77
N GLU A 18 -7.63 21.04 11.90
CA GLU A 18 -7.51 19.84 12.71
C GLU A 18 -7.94 18.58 11.95
N ARG A 19 -9.05 18.65 11.21
CA ARG A 19 -9.53 17.51 10.40
C ARG A 19 -8.58 17.18 9.24
N VAL A 20 -7.99 18.19 8.61
CA VAL A 20 -6.97 18.01 7.56
C VAL A 20 -5.71 17.41 8.17
N ALA A 21 -5.23 17.95 9.30
CA ALA A 21 -4.07 17.42 10.00
C ALA A 21 -4.28 15.97 10.44
N ALA A 22 -5.45 15.63 11.01
CA ALA A 22 -5.80 14.26 11.38
C ALA A 22 -5.81 13.32 10.16
N ARG A 23 -6.30 13.78 9.01
CA ARG A 23 -6.30 12.99 7.77
C ARG A 23 -4.88 12.80 7.22
N LEU A 24 -4.06 13.83 7.24
CA LEU A 24 -2.67 13.77 6.77
C LEU A 24 -1.81 12.90 7.70
N ASN A 25 -2.00 13.04 9.02
CA ASN A 25 -1.30 12.24 10.03
C ASN A 25 -1.81 10.79 10.09
N GLY A 26 -3.11 10.55 9.86
CA GLY A 26 -3.69 9.21 9.73
C GLY A 26 -3.28 8.50 8.45
N ASN A 27 -2.89 9.26 7.42
CA ASN A 27 -2.20 8.77 6.22
C ASN A 27 -0.67 8.82 6.38
N GLY A 28 -0.21 8.96 7.62
CA GLY A 28 1.18 8.97 8.01
C GLY A 28 1.86 7.75 7.41
N HIS A 29 2.90 8.01 6.63
CA HIS A 29 3.88 7.00 6.30
C HIS A 29 4.46 6.54 7.64
N ALA A 30 3.85 5.51 8.24
CA ALA A 30 4.50 4.75 9.30
C ALA A 30 5.89 4.44 8.76
N ALA A 31 6.94 4.83 9.50
CA ALA A 31 8.32 4.61 9.12
C ALA A 31 8.41 3.19 8.55
N GLU A 32 8.60 3.09 7.24
CA GLU A 32 8.38 1.84 6.55
C GLU A 32 9.43 0.87 7.08
N GLU A 33 9.01 -0.09 7.90
CA GLU A 33 9.87 -1.20 8.27
C GLU A 33 10.49 -1.74 6.99
N PRO A 34 11.79 -2.09 7.02
CA PRO A 34 12.49 -2.55 5.84
C PRO A 34 11.69 -3.71 5.23
N ASP A 35 11.29 -3.55 3.97
CA ASP A 35 10.40 -4.49 3.30
C ASP A 35 11.05 -5.88 3.28
N ALA A 36 10.36 -6.86 3.87
CA ALA A 36 10.87 -8.22 3.90
C ALA A 36 10.74 -8.86 2.52
N LEU A 37 11.82 -9.51 2.08
CA LEU A 37 11.90 -10.13 0.76
C LEU A 37 11.61 -11.62 0.84
N LEU A 38 10.41 -11.99 0.41
CA LEU A 38 9.95 -13.38 0.38
C LEU A 38 10.56 -14.16 -0.78
N THR A 39 10.84 -15.43 -0.54
CA THR A 39 11.08 -16.43 -1.57
C THR A 39 9.78 -16.80 -2.29
N ALA A 40 9.89 -17.47 -3.44
CA ALA A 40 8.72 -17.95 -4.18
C ALA A 40 7.81 -18.88 -3.34
N ARG A 41 8.39 -19.65 -2.41
CA ARG A 41 7.63 -20.54 -1.50
C ARG A 41 6.85 -19.77 -0.45
N GLU A 42 7.47 -18.77 0.16
CA GLU A 42 6.81 -17.90 1.15
C GLU A 42 5.71 -17.07 0.49
N ALA A 43 5.97 -16.50 -0.69
CA ALA A 43 4.96 -15.78 -1.46
C ALA A 43 3.76 -16.69 -1.82
N ALA A 44 4.00 -17.94 -2.21
CA ALA A 44 2.96 -18.94 -2.45
C ALA A 44 2.11 -19.19 -1.21
N GLN A 45 2.73 -19.41 -0.05
CA GLN A 45 2.01 -19.61 1.22
C GLN A 45 1.17 -18.39 1.59
N LYS A 46 1.74 -17.19 1.49
CA LYS A 46 1.04 -15.94 1.85
C LYS A 46 -0.13 -15.63 0.93
N LEU A 47 -0.02 -15.99 -0.35
CA LEU A 47 -1.11 -15.85 -1.34
C LEU A 47 -2.11 -17.01 -1.33
N GLY A 48 -1.87 -18.09 -0.58
CA GLY A 48 -2.68 -19.32 -0.66
C GLY A 48 -2.62 -20.01 -2.03
N GLN A 49 -1.50 -19.85 -2.76
CA GLN A 49 -1.33 -20.34 -4.13
C GLN A 49 -0.24 -21.39 -4.26
N LYS A 50 -0.28 -22.17 -5.35
CA LYS A 50 0.76 -23.17 -5.65
C LYS A 50 2.04 -22.51 -6.16
N LEU A 51 3.20 -23.10 -5.86
CA LEU A 51 4.51 -22.59 -6.31
C LEU A 51 4.59 -22.43 -7.84
N ARG A 52 4.03 -23.36 -8.61
CA ARG A 52 3.95 -23.27 -10.08
C ARG A 52 3.18 -22.03 -10.54
N TRP A 53 2.13 -21.65 -9.82
CA TRP A 53 1.33 -20.46 -10.15
C TRP A 53 2.17 -19.18 -10.00
N ILE A 54 3.00 -19.09 -8.95
CA ILE A 54 3.91 -17.96 -8.70
C ILE A 54 4.86 -17.76 -9.89
N TYR A 55 5.52 -18.82 -10.36
CA TYR A 55 6.43 -18.72 -11.51
C TYR A 55 5.71 -18.35 -12.81
N GLY A 56 4.49 -18.85 -13.01
CA GLY A 56 3.66 -18.52 -14.18
C GLY A 56 3.11 -17.10 -14.17
N HIS A 57 2.86 -16.52 -12.99
CA HIS A 57 2.24 -15.20 -12.83
C HIS A 57 3.22 -14.13 -12.31
N ARG A 58 4.53 -14.38 -12.40
CA ARG A 58 5.57 -13.48 -11.88
C ARG A 58 5.43 -12.03 -12.35
N ALA A 59 5.01 -11.81 -13.60
CA ALA A 59 4.83 -10.48 -14.19
C ALA A 59 3.68 -9.66 -13.55
N GLN A 60 2.78 -10.32 -12.83
CA GLN A 60 1.65 -9.70 -12.14
C GLN A 60 1.90 -9.57 -10.63
N LEU A 61 3.05 -10.03 -10.16
CA LEU A 61 3.44 -10.02 -8.76
C LEU A 61 4.47 -8.92 -8.49
N PRO A 62 4.56 -8.42 -7.25
CA PRO A 62 5.53 -7.42 -6.84
C PRO A 62 6.91 -8.07 -6.66
N VAL A 63 7.52 -8.40 -7.80
CA VAL A 63 8.83 -9.02 -7.87
C VAL A 63 9.92 -7.99 -7.57
N VAL A 64 10.90 -8.40 -6.78
CA VAL A 64 12.14 -7.67 -6.55
C VAL A 64 13.27 -8.53 -7.11
N GLU A 65 13.93 -8.02 -8.16
CA GLU A 65 15.10 -8.68 -8.73
C GLU A 65 16.33 -8.30 -7.92
N LEU A 66 16.98 -9.30 -7.30
CA LEU A 66 18.24 -9.09 -6.60
C LEU A 66 19.38 -9.58 -7.48
N PRO A 67 20.36 -8.73 -7.81
CA PRO A 67 21.51 -9.16 -8.60
C PRO A 67 22.24 -10.30 -7.89
N GLY A 68 22.35 -11.45 -8.56
CA GLY A 68 23.05 -12.63 -8.05
C GLY A 68 22.31 -13.47 -6.99
N ARG A 69 21.11 -13.10 -6.54
CA ARG A 69 20.38 -13.84 -5.47
C ARG A 69 19.02 -14.41 -5.86
N GLY A 70 18.70 -14.39 -7.16
CA GLY A 70 17.48 -14.96 -7.70
C GLY A 70 16.22 -14.10 -7.42
N LEU A 71 15.07 -14.65 -7.78
CA LEU A 71 13.77 -13.98 -7.74
C LEU A 71 13.26 -13.83 -6.30
N ARG A 72 12.97 -12.60 -5.86
CA ARG A 72 12.30 -12.30 -4.58
C ARG A 72 10.98 -11.57 -4.79
N PHE A 73 10.17 -11.55 -3.75
CA PHE A 73 8.86 -10.89 -3.75
C PHE A 73 8.77 -9.95 -2.55
N SER A 74 8.33 -8.73 -2.80
CA SER A 74 8.05 -7.74 -1.75
C SER A 74 6.88 -8.25 -0.90
N GLU A 75 7.12 -8.43 0.40
CA GLU A 75 6.07 -8.83 1.33
C GLU A 75 4.94 -7.81 1.36
N ARG A 76 5.28 -6.52 1.45
CA ARG A 76 4.31 -5.42 1.48
C ARG A 76 3.54 -5.30 0.17
N GLY A 77 4.20 -5.53 -0.96
CA GLY A 77 3.54 -5.59 -2.25
C GLY A 77 2.49 -6.71 -2.30
N ILE A 78 2.81 -7.89 -1.77
CA ILE A 78 1.89 -9.03 -1.72
C ILE A 78 0.69 -8.70 -0.84
N GLU A 79 0.92 -8.10 0.33
CA GLU A 79 -0.17 -7.67 1.21
C GLU A 79 -1.09 -6.63 0.55
N ARG A 80 -0.51 -5.66 -0.16
CA ARG A 80 -1.28 -4.66 -0.90
C ARG A 80 -2.13 -5.32 -1.99
N LEU A 81 -1.60 -6.32 -2.68
CA LEU A 81 -2.33 -7.08 -3.69
C LEU A 81 -3.49 -7.88 -3.06
N ILE A 82 -3.28 -8.49 -1.89
CA ILE A 82 -4.32 -9.20 -1.14
C ILE A 82 -5.42 -8.21 -0.71
N LYS A 83 -5.07 -7.08 -0.09
CA LYS A 83 -6.03 -6.04 0.31
C LYS A 83 -6.87 -5.57 -0.89
N LYS A 84 -6.22 -5.29 -2.03
CA LYS A 84 -6.90 -4.87 -3.26
C LYS A 84 -7.89 -5.93 -3.79
N ARG A 85 -7.57 -7.22 -3.63
CA ARG A 85 -8.46 -8.33 -4.04
C ARG A 85 -9.66 -8.48 -3.11
N THR A 86 -9.49 -8.26 -1.82
CA THR A 86 -10.57 -8.38 -0.82
C THR A 86 -11.53 -7.20 -0.82
N THR A 87 -11.07 -6.00 -1.21
CA THR A 87 -11.93 -4.79 -1.26
C THR A 87 -12.84 -4.73 -2.49
N LYS A 88 -12.73 -5.68 -3.42
CA LYS A 88 -13.59 -5.77 -4.62
C LYS A 88 -14.70 -6.79 -4.41
#